data_AF-A0A8X6Y6N0-F1
#
_entry.id   AF-A0A8X6Y6N0-F1
#
_cell.length_a   1.000
_cell.length_b   1.000
_cell.length_c   1.000
_cell.angle_alpha   90.00
_cell.angle_beta   90.00
_cell.angle_gamma   90.00
#
_symmetry.space_group_name_H-M   'P 1'
#
loop_
_entity.id
_entity.type
_entity.pdbx_description
1 polymer ?
#
loop_
_entity_poly.entity_id
_entity_poly.type
_entity_poly.pdbx_seq_one_letter_code
_entity_poly.pdbx_strand_id
1 'polypeptide(L)'
;MQGTVHSSKVDLPEIKPYVVEYQLEHGRCRRCGKRAYAEDTTDEDLRDIAEKSPIIKLAYDELDKFRWNEKDLIAYEERIMDLRKEEAILAQKLDDATQKGRQEGRQEGIQIGHEKGREEGKQEGREEGEKQAKIAVAKNLLKAGVSVDLIAESTGLPQAEIMQLKEEISQ
;
A
#
# COMPACT_ATOMS: atom_id res chain seq x y z
N MET A 1 8.63 36.00 -26.44
CA MET A 1 7.51 35.68 -27.36
C MET A 1 6.30 35.38 -26.48
N GLN A 2 5.41 36.36 -26.29
CA GLN A 2 4.20 36.18 -25.48
C GLN A 2 3.12 35.54 -26.37
N GLY A 3 2.75 34.30 -26.07
CA GLY A 3 1.68 33.58 -26.76
C GLY A 3 0.33 33.94 -26.14
N THR A 4 -0.49 34.70 -26.87
CA THR A 4 -1.87 34.99 -26.52
C THR A 4 -2.76 33.77 -26.78
N VAL A 5 -3.26 33.12 -25.72
CA VAL A 5 -4.28 32.08 -25.81
C VAL A 5 -5.59 32.73 -26.26
N HIS A 6 -5.99 32.48 -27.51
CA HIS A 6 -7.29 32.88 -28.03
C HIS A 6 -8.32 31.87 -27.51
N SER A 7 -9.13 32.25 -26.52
CA SER A 7 -10.31 31.49 -26.16
C SER A 7 -11.36 31.66 -27.26
N SER A 8 -11.41 30.73 -28.20
CA SER A 8 -12.49 30.65 -29.18
C SER A 8 -13.79 30.41 -28.41
N LYS A 9 -14.67 31.42 -28.34
CA LYS A 9 -16.04 31.21 -27.89
C LYS A 9 -16.69 30.30 -28.94
N VAL A 10 -16.96 29.06 -28.56
CA VAL A 10 -17.78 28.16 -29.37
C VAL A 10 -19.21 28.57 -29.10
N ASP A 11 -19.82 29.30 -30.05
CA ASP A 11 -21.23 29.62 -29.98
C ASP A 11 -22.02 28.31 -30.08
N LEU A 12 -22.70 27.95 -28.98
CA LEU A 12 -23.61 26.83 -28.95
C LEU A 12 -24.74 27.10 -29.96
N PRO A 13 -25.06 26.17 -30.86
CA PRO A 13 -26.14 26.37 -31.80
C PRO A 13 -27.45 26.60 -31.04
N GLU A 14 -28.21 27.60 -31.44
CA GLU A 14 -29.56 27.82 -30.92
C GLU A 14 -30.42 26.57 -31.20
N ILE A 15 -30.61 25.74 -30.17
CA ILE A 15 -31.52 24.60 -30.24
C ILE A 15 -32.93 25.19 -30.26
N LYS A 16 -33.50 25.35 -31.46
CA LYS A 16 -34.92 25.68 -31.59
C LYS A 16 -35.71 24.57 -30.88
N PRO A 17 -36.60 24.89 -29.93
CA PRO A 17 -37.38 23.87 -29.25
C PRO A 17 -38.15 23.09 -30.32
N TYR A 18 -38.00 21.77 -30.32
CA TYR A 18 -38.80 20.90 -31.15
C TYR A 18 -40.22 20.89 -30.56
N VAL A 19 -41.02 21.88 -30.93
CA VAL A 19 -42.42 21.97 -30.56
C VAL A 19 -43.18 21.01 -31.49
N VAL A 20 -43.46 19.81 -31.00
CA VAL A 20 -44.51 18.99 -31.62
C VAL A 20 -45.82 19.67 -31.24
N GLU A 21 -46.40 20.43 -32.17
CA GLU A 21 -47.77 20.90 -32.03
C GLU A 21 -48.69 19.68 -32.08
N TYR A 22 -48.95 19.08 -30.92
CA TYR A 22 -50.04 18.13 -30.80
C TYR A 22 -51.33 18.93 -31.03
N GLN A 23 -52.02 18.66 -32.14
CA GLN A 23 -53.37 19.18 -32.35
C GLN A 23 -54.30 18.54 -31.31
N LEU A 24 -54.41 19.18 -30.16
CA LEU A 24 -55.26 18.79 -29.05
C LEU A 24 -56.63 19.43 -29.26
N GLU A 25 -57.69 18.63 -29.26
CA GLU A 25 -59.06 19.13 -29.13
C GLU A 25 -59.59 18.67 -27.78
N HIS A 26 -59.95 19.61 -26.92
CA HIS A 26 -60.56 19.34 -25.61
C HIS A 26 -59.71 18.42 -24.69
N GLY A 27 -58.39 18.62 -24.66
CA GLY A 27 -57.48 17.91 -23.75
C GLY A 27 -57.21 16.44 -24.12
N ARG A 28 -57.61 16.02 -25.32
CA ARG A 28 -57.34 14.67 -25.86
C ARG A 28 -56.50 14.77 -27.13
N CYS A 29 -55.57 13.84 -27.27
CA CYS A 29 -54.77 13.70 -28.48
C CYS A 29 -55.69 13.32 -29.64
N ARG A 30 -55.79 14.16 -30.69
CA ARG A 30 -56.61 13.88 -31.89
C ARG A 30 -56.30 12.52 -32.52
N ARG A 31 -55.04 12.08 -32.44
CA ARG A 31 -54.57 10.86 -33.13
C ARG A 31 -54.96 9.56 -32.40
N CYS A 32 -54.99 9.56 -31.06
CA CYS A 32 -55.20 8.33 -30.28
C CYS A 32 -56.30 8.42 -29.22
N GLY A 33 -56.99 9.56 -29.10
CA GLY A 33 -58.15 9.76 -28.22
C GLY A 33 -57.83 9.75 -26.72
N LYS A 34 -56.59 9.46 -26.31
CA LYS A 34 -56.17 9.48 -24.91
C LYS A 34 -56.07 10.92 -24.40
N ARG A 35 -56.42 11.13 -23.12
CA ARG A 35 -56.14 12.41 -22.42
C ARG A 35 -54.64 12.67 -22.45
N ALA A 36 -54.25 13.91 -22.73
CA ALA A 36 -52.85 14.30 -22.81
C ALA A 36 -52.20 14.44 -21.42
N TYR A 37 -53.01 14.62 -20.38
CA TYR A 37 -52.56 14.82 -19.01
C TYR A 37 -53.03 13.65 -18.14
N ALA A 38 -52.08 13.02 -17.43
CA ALA A 38 -52.39 12.27 -16.22
C ALA A 38 -52.91 13.27 -15.16
N GLU A 39 -53.73 12.81 -14.22
CA GLU A 39 -54.12 13.61 -13.05
C GLU A 39 -52.87 14.18 -12.35
N ASP A 40 -53.01 15.36 -11.70
CA ASP A 40 -51.89 16.10 -11.10
C ASP A 40 -50.99 15.15 -10.30
N THR A 41 -49.79 14.89 -10.83
CA THR A 41 -48.85 13.95 -10.21
C THR A 41 -48.32 14.59 -8.94
N THR A 42 -48.61 13.98 -7.80
CA THR A 42 -48.18 14.50 -6.51
C THR A 42 -46.68 14.23 -6.30
N ASP A 43 -46.07 14.93 -5.33
CA ASP A 43 -44.66 14.66 -4.96
C ASP A 43 -44.48 13.22 -4.46
N GLU A 44 -45.52 12.65 -3.85
CA GLU A 44 -45.57 11.23 -3.44
C GLU A 44 -45.56 10.30 -4.65
N ASP A 45 -46.37 10.58 -5.68
CA ASP A 45 -46.36 9.81 -6.93
C ASP A 45 -44.98 9.87 -7.63
N LEU A 46 -44.32 11.03 -7.60
CA LEU A 46 -42.97 11.20 -8.16
C LEU A 46 -41.93 10.41 -7.37
N ARG A 47 -41.99 10.40 -6.03
CA ARG A 47 -41.13 9.58 -5.18
C ARG A 47 -41.33 8.09 -5.47
N ASP A 48 -42.58 7.64 -5.58
CA ASP A 48 -42.91 6.26 -5.91
C ASP A 48 -42.37 5.82 -7.28
N ILE A 49 -42.40 6.72 -8.27
CA ILE A 49 -41.81 6.47 -9.59
C ILE A 49 -40.28 6.44 -9.50
N ALA A 50 -39.69 7.36 -8.74
CA ALA A 50 -38.25 7.45 -8.54
C ALA A 50 -37.72 6.17 -7.84
N GLU A 51 -38.38 5.69 -6.79
CA GLU A 51 -37.97 4.48 -6.07
C GLU A 51 -38.00 3.21 -6.92
N LYS A 52 -38.88 3.15 -7.93
CA LYS A 52 -38.98 1.99 -8.85
C LYS A 52 -37.80 1.86 -9.81
N SER A 53 -36.95 2.88 -9.96
CA SER A 53 -35.79 2.86 -10.86
C SER A 53 -34.58 3.56 -10.25
N PRO A 54 -33.43 2.85 -10.05
CA PRO A 54 -32.24 3.44 -9.46
C PRO A 54 -31.73 4.71 -10.18
N ILE A 55 -31.87 4.75 -11.51
CA ILE A 55 -31.43 5.90 -12.32
C ILE A 55 -32.36 7.09 -12.13
N ILE A 56 -33.68 6.84 -12.05
CA ILE A 56 -34.67 7.91 -11.84
C ILE A 56 -34.55 8.43 -10.41
N LYS A 57 -34.31 7.54 -9.42
CA LYS A 57 -34.02 7.92 -8.05
C LYS A 57 -32.84 8.87 -7.94
N LEU A 58 -31.71 8.51 -8.57
CA LEU A 58 -30.52 9.36 -8.55
C LEU A 58 -30.80 10.74 -9.13
N ALA A 59 -31.53 10.81 -10.26
CA ALA A 59 -31.89 12.09 -10.88
C ALA A 59 -32.88 12.91 -10.03
N TYR A 60 -33.84 12.25 -9.37
CA TYR A 60 -34.80 12.88 -8.46
C TYR A 60 -34.11 13.43 -7.21
N ASP A 61 -33.26 12.62 -6.56
CA ASP A 61 -32.47 13.03 -5.38
C ASP A 61 -31.54 14.21 -5.71
N GLU A 62 -30.95 14.23 -6.91
CA GLU A 62 -30.11 15.35 -7.35
C GLU A 62 -30.92 16.63 -7.59
N LEU A 63 -32.11 16.53 -8.21
CA LEU A 63 -33.03 17.66 -8.38
C LEU A 63 -33.57 18.17 -7.04
N ASP A 64 -33.82 17.29 -6.08
CA ASP A 64 -34.29 17.66 -4.74
C ASP A 64 -33.25 18.50 -4.00
N LYS A 65 -31.95 18.18 -4.15
CA LYS A 65 -30.86 19.01 -3.60
C LYS A 65 -30.87 20.45 -4.13
N PHE A 66 -31.27 20.68 -5.38
CA PHE A 66 -31.41 22.05 -5.92
C PHE A 66 -32.55 22.83 -5.25
N ARG A 67 -33.52 22.14 -4.62
CA ARG A 67 -34.63 22.77 -3.89
C ARG A 67 -34.28 23.07 -2.43
N TRP A 68 -33.12 22.63 -1.94
CA TRP A 68 -32.72 22.84 -0.55
C TRP A 68 -32.42 24.30 -0.25
N ASN A 69 -32.68 24.70 1.00
CA ASN A 69 -32.27 26.01 1.48
C ASN A 69 -30.77 25.99 1.87
N GLU A 70 -30.19 27.18 2.04
CA GLU A 70 -28.76 27.34 2.35
C GLU A 70 -28.31 26.55 3.59
N LYS A 71 -29.16 26.42 4.62
CA LYS A 71 -28.82 25.69 5.85
C LYS A 71 -28.70 24.19 5.60
N ASP A 72 -29.62 23.62 4.83
CA ASP A 72 -29.65 22.19 4.53
C ASP A 72 -28.46 21.81 3.63
N LEU A 73 -28.11 22.67 2.68
CA LEU A 73 -26.92 22.48 1.84
C LEU A 73 -25.63 22.50 2.67
N ILE A 74 -25.47 23.49 3.55
CA ILE A 74 -24.29 23.58 4.44
C ILE A 74 -24.17 22.34 5.33
N ALA A 75 -25.27 21.89 5.95
CA ALA A 75 -25.26 20.70 6.79
C ALA A 75 -24.86 19.44 6.02
N TYR A 76 -25.31 19.30 4.77
CA TYR A 76 -24.91 18.21 3.90
C TYR A 76 -23.42 18.28 3.54
N GLU A 77 -22.92 19.45 3.13
CA GLU A 77 -21.51 19.65 2.79
C GLU A 77 -20.60 19.39 3.99
N GLU A 78 -20.95 19.89 5.18
CA GLU A 78 -20.23 19.62 6.43
C GLU A 78 -20.16 18.13 6.72
N ARG A 79 -21.29 17.40 6.58
CA ARG A 79 -21.31 15.95 6.79
C ARG A 79 -20.41 15.22 5.80
N ILE A 80 -20.43 15.61 4.52
CA ILE A 80 -19.54 15.03 3.50
C ILE A 80 -18.07 15.32 3.83
N MET A 81 -17.77 16.53 4.27
CA MET A 81 -16.42 16.92 4.66
C MET A 81 -15.94 16.14 5.88
N ASP A 82 -16.80 15.90 6.86
CA ASP A 82 -16.44 15.11 8.05
C ASP A 82 -16.17 13.65 7.71
N LEU A 83 -17.00 13.03 6.86
CA LEU A 83 -16.75 11.67 6.37
C LEU A 83 -15.41 11.57 5.64
N ARG A 84 -15.10 12.54 4.77
CA ARG A 84 -13.81 12.60 4.07
C ARG A 84 -12.63 12.80 5.02
N LYS A 85 -12.79 13.62 6.07
CA LYS A 85 -11.76 13.78 7.11
C LYS A 85 -11.53 12.47 7.86
N GLU A 86 -12.60 11.78 8.26
CA GLU A 86 -12.50 10.48 8.94
C GLU A 86 -11.75 9.46 8.08
N GLU A 87 -12.08 9.38 6.79
CA GLU A 87 -11.38 8.53 5.81
C GLU A 87 -9.91 8.90 5.69
N ALA A 88 -9.59 10.20 5.55
CA ALA A 88 -8.22 10.69 5.43
C ALA A 88 -7.40 10.40 6.70
N ILE A 89 -7.98 10.59 7.88
CA ILE A 89 -7.33 10.29 9.17
C ILE A 89 -7.05 8.78 9.27
N LEU A 90 -7.99 7.93 8.85
CA LEU A 90 -7.80 6.49 8.88
C LEU A 90 -6.68 6.06 7.92
N ALA A 91 -6.68 6.59 6.69
CA ALA A 91 -5.64 6.31 5.71
C ALA A 91 -4.26 6.72 6.24
N GLN A 92 -4.14 7.93 6.79
CA GLN A 92 -2.89 8.41 7.40
C GLN A 92 -2.43 7.52 8.55
N LYS A 93 -3.34 7.11 9.45
CA LYS A 93 -3.00 6.21 10.56
C LYS A 93 -2.44 4.87 10.08
N LEU A 94 -3.00 4.32 8.99
CA LEU A 94 -2.52 3.07 8.40
C LEU A 94 -1.14 3.23 7.76
N ASP A 95 -0.92 4.35 7.06
CA ASP A 95 0.39 4.67 6.48
C ASP A 95 1.45 4.85 7.57
N ASP A 96 1.14 5.63 8.61
CA ASP A 96 2.02 5.86 9.76
C ASP A 96 2.34 4.54 10.48
N ALA A 97 1.35 3.68 10.70
CA ALA A 97 1.56 2.37 11.32
C ALA A 97 2.44 1.47 10.46
N THR A 98 2.23 1.46 9.14
CA THR A 98 3.03 0.68 8.19
C THR A 98 4.47 1.17 8.16
N GLN A 99 4.66 2.50 8.15
CA GLN A 99 5.99 3.11 8.17
C GLN A 99 6.73 2.80 9.46
N LYS A 100 6.07 2.95 10.63
CA LYS A 100 6.65 2.60 11.93
C LYS A 100 7.05 1.13 11.99
N GLY A 101 6.16 0.21 11.62
CA GLY A 101 6.47 -1.22 11.62
C GLY A 101 7.64 -1.59 10.71
N ARG A 102 7.78 -0.94 9.54
CA ARG A 102 8.96 -1.13 8.67
C ARG A 102 10.24 -0.58 9.29
N GLN A 103 10.18 0.56 9.94
CA GLN A 103 11.34 1.17 10.59
C GLN A 103 11.80 0.34 11.78
N GLU A 104 10.88 -0.05 12.67
CA GLU A 104 11.15 -0.90 13.83
C GLU A 104 11.70 -2.26 13.39
N GLY A 105 11.02 -2.95 12.47
CA GLY A 105 11.50 -4.25 11.97
C GLY A 105 12.88 -4.19 11.29
N ARG A 106 13.20 -3.08 10.60
CA ARG A 106 14.54 -2.87 10.04
C ARG A 106 15.59 -2.66 11.14
N GLN A 107 15.28 -1.84 12.14
CA GLN A 107 16.19 -1.57 13.25
C GLN A 107 16.46 -2.83 14.07
N GLU A 108 15.42 -3.57 14.44
CA GLU A 108 15.52 -4.85 15.15
C GLU A 108 16.33 -5.86 14.33
N GLY A 109 16.03 -6.00 13.03
CA GLY A 109 16.76 -6.89 12.14
C GLY A 109 18.26 -6.58 12.06
N ILE A 110 18.62 -5.28 12.01
CA ILE A 110 20.03 -4.85 12.03
C ILE A 110 20.70 -5.16 13.38
N GLN A 111 20.02 -4.87 14.50
CA GLN A 111 20.57 -5.12 15.83
C GLN A 111 20.82 -6.62 16.06
N ILE A 112 19.80 -7.45 15.79
CA ILE A 112 19.89 -8.91 15.93
C ILE A 112 20.97 -9.46 15.00
N GLY A 113 21.02 -9.01 13.74
CA GLY A 113 22.02 -9.45 12.77
C GLY A 113 23.45 -9.10 13.21
N HIS A 114 23.66 -7.90 13.73
CA HIS A 114 24.96 -7.46 14.23
C HIS A 114 25.40 -8.22 15.48
N GLU A 115 24.49 -8.44 16.43
CA GLU A 115 24.78 -9.19 17.66
C GLU A 115 25.14 -10.64 17.35
N LYS A 116 24.31 -11.34 16.56
CA LYS A 116 24.60 -12.72 16.13
C LYS A 116 25.92 -12.82 15.37
N GLY A 117 26.12 -11.95 14.37
CA GLY A 117 27.36 -11.97 13.58
C GLY A 117 28.61 -11.69 14.43
N ARG A 118 28.49 -10.86 15.46
CA ARG A 118 29.59 -10.60 16.41
C ARG A 118 29.87 -11.81 17.30
N GLU A 119 28.83 -12.47 17.80
CA GLU A 119 28.99 -13.67 18.63
C GLU A 119 29.58 -14.83 17.84
N GLU A 120 29.00 -15.13 16.67
CA GLU A 120 29.48 -16.17 15.76
C GLU A 120 30.93 -15.91 15.35
N GLY A 121 31.26 -14.69 14.89
CA GLY A 121 32.63 -14.35 14.50
C GLY A 121 33.62 -14.41 15.67
N LYS A 122 33.21 -14.09 16.89
CA LYS A 122 34.06 -14.23 18.09
C LYS A 122 34.30 -15.69 18.43
N GLN A 123 33.28 -16.54 18.30
CA GLN A 123 33.41 -17.98 18.55
C GLN A 123 34.32 -18.63 17.51
N GLU A 124 34.03 -18.43 16.22
CA GLU A 124 34.83 -18.96 15.12
C GLU A 124 36.29 -18.50 15.20
N GLY A 125 36.51 -17.20 15.43
CA GLY A 125 37.87 -16.66 15.56
C GLY A 125 38.63 -17.22 16.77
N ARG A 126 37.94 -17.55 17.86
CA ARG A 126 38.56 -18.19 19.02
C ARG A 126 38.92 -19.65 18.72
N GLU A 127 38.01 -20.42 18.13
CA GLU A 127 38.25 -21.82 17.77
C GLU A 127 39.39 -21.94 16.74
N GLU A 128 39.41 -21.07 15.72
CA GLU A 128 40.49 -21.02 14.75
C GLU A 128 41.82 -20.62 15.39
N GLY A 129 41.81 -19.61 16.25
CA GLY A 129 43.00 -19.17 16.99
C GLY A 129 43.58 -20.26 17.90
N GLU A 130 42.72 -20.98 18.64
CA GLU A 130 43.13 -22.12 19.48
C GLU A 130 43.73 -23.26 18.63
N LYS A 131 43.14 -23.56 17.46
CA LYS A 131 43.68 -24.56 16.53
C LYS A 131 45.03 -24.13 15.95
N GLN A 132 45.15 -22.89 15.48
CA GLN A 132 46.40 -22.34 14.94
C GLN A 132 47.50 -22.33 16.00
N ALA A 133 47.17 -21.98 17.26
CA ALA A 133 48.12 -22.03 18.37
C ALA A 133 48.62 -23.46 18.63
N LYS A 134 47.72 -24.46 18.66
CA LYS A 134 48.11 -25.88 18.80
C LYS A 134 49.03 -26.34 17.67
N ILE A 135 48.71 -25.97 16.42
CA ILE A 135 49.52 -26.27 15.24
C ILE A 135 50.90 -25.61 15.34
N ALA A 136 50.97 -24.34 15.73
CA ALA A 136 52.23 -23.60 15.88
C ALA A 136 53.14 -24.24 16.95
N VAL A 137 52.56 -24.64 18.09
CA VAL A 137 53.28 -25.37 19.14
C VAL A 137 53.78 -26.72 18.61
N ALA A 138 52.94 -27.50 17.93
CA ALA A 138 53.35 -28.78 17.34
C ALA A 138 54.50 -28.62 16.33
N LYS A 139 54.43 -27.62 15.44
CA LYS A 139 55.52 -27.31 14.48
C LYS A 139 56.83 -26.99 15.19
N ASN A 140 56.79 -26.24 16.29
CA ASN A 140 57.98 -25.89 17.07
C ASN A 140 58.58 -27.11 17.78
N LEU A 141 57.75 -27.98 18.36
CA LEU A 141 58.20 -29.21 19.02
C LEU A 141 58.79 -30.22 18.03
N LEU A 142 58.21 -30.35 16.83
CA LEU A 142 58.76 -31.17 15.75
C LEU A 142 60.16 -30.68 15.34
N LYS A 143 60.35 -29.37 15.17
CA LYS A 143 61.67 -28.77 14.87
C LYS A 143 62.69 -28.98 15.98
N ALA A 144 62.24 -29.08 17.23
CA ALA A 144 63.08 -29.39 18.38
C ALA A 144 63.42 -30.89 18.52
N GLY A 145 62.90 -31.75 17.63
CA GLY A 145 63.19 -33.19 17.63
C GLY A 145 62.40 -34.01 18.66
N VAL A 146 61.30 -33.47 19.19
CA VAL A 146 60.41 -34.17 20.13
C VAL A 146 59.65 -35.28 19.41
N SER A 147 59.37 -36.40 20.10
CA SER A 147 58.65 -37.54 19.51
C SER A 147 57.18 -37.20 19.20
N VAL A 148 56.64 -37.81 18.13
CA VAL A 148 55.26 -37.59 17.67
C VAL A 148 54.23 -37.93 18.76
N ASP A 149 54.47 -39.00 19.53
CA ASP A 149 53.59 -39.43 20.61
C ASP A 149 53.47 -38.37 21.72
N LEU A 150 54.61 -37.79 22.13
CA LEU A 150 54.64 -36.77 23.19
C LEU A 150 54.03 -35.43 22.71
N ILE A 151 54.19 -35.11 21.43
CA ILE A 151 53.56 -33.93 20.82
C ILE A 151 52.04 -34.11 20.79
N ALA A 152 51.56 -35.29 20.40
CA ALA A 152 50.13 -35.61 20.38
C ALA A 152 49.50 -35.48 21.77
N GLU A 153 50.17 -35.99 22.80
CA GLU A 153 49.74 -35.84 24.20
C GLU A 153 49.74 -34.38 24.67
N SER A 154 50.77 -33.60 24.28
CA SER A 154 50.94 -32.21 24.72
C SER A 154 50.00 -31.22 24.03
N THR A 155 49.73 -31.40 22.74
CA THR A 155 48.90 -30.45 21.95
C THR A 155 47.46 -30.92 21.77
N GLY A 156 47.16 -32.19 22.08
CA GLY A 156 45.87 -32.82 21.85
C GLY A 156 45.49 -32.93 20.37
N LEU A 157 46.49 -32.88 19.47
CA LEU A 157 46.28 -33.06 18.03
C LEU A 157 46.39 -34.56 17.69
N PRO A 158 45.62 -35.06 16.71
CA PRO A 158 45.73 -36.45 16.29
C PRO A 158 47.10 -36.69 15.64
N GLN A 159 47.66 -37.88 15.85
CA GLN A 159 48.98 -38.24 15.30
C GLN A 159 49.05 -38.09 13.77
N ALA A 160 47.94 -38.36 13.08
CA ALA A 160 47.84 -38.18 11.63
C ALA A 160 48.08 -36.71 11.21
N GLU A 161 47.48 -35.73 11.91
CA GLU A 161 47.74 -34.31 11.65
C GLU A 161 49.20 -33.96 11.94
N ILE A 162 49.78 -34.48 13.03
CA ILE A 162 51.18 -34.20 13.38
C ILE A 162 52.15 -34.79 12.33
N MET A 163 51.85 -35.98 11.78
CA MET A 163 52.64 -36.56 10.69
C MET A 163 52.56 -35.72 9.42
N GLN A 164 51.38 -35.21 9.06
CA GLN A 164 51.23 -34.27 7.95
C GLN A 164 52.05 -32.99 8.18
N LEU A 165 51.97 -32.40 9.38
CA LEU A 165 52.78 -31.23 9.73
C LEU A 165 54.29 -31.51 9.68
N LYS A 166 54.72 -32.74 10.00
CA LYS A 166 56.12 -33.15 9.89
C LYS A 166 56.57 -33.25 8.44
N GLU A 167 55.74 -33.81 7.56
CA GLU A 167 56.00 -33.86 6.11
C GLU A 167 56.10 -32.44 5.53
N GLU A 168 55.17 -31.54 5.87
CA GLU A 168 55.18 -30.12 5.46
C GLU A 168 56.46 -29.37 5.85
N ILE A 169 57.05 -29.68 7.00
CA ILE A 169 58.27 -29.01 7.49
C ILE A 169 59.53 -29.59 6.83
N SER A 170 59.46 -30.85 6.40
CA SER A 170 60.59 -31.55 5.76
C SER A 170 60.69 -31.34 4.24
N GLN A 171 59.67 -30.71 3.63
CA GLN A 171 59.66 -30.23 2.24
C GLN A 171 60.24 -28.81 2.17
#